data_AF-R1CGL8-F1
#
_entry.id   AF-R1CGL8-F1
#
_cell.length_a   1.000
_cell.length_b   1.000
_cell.length_c   1.000
_cell.angle_alpha   90.00
_cell.angle_beta   90.00
_cell.angle_gamma   90.00
#
_symmetry.space_group_name_H-M   'P 1'
#
loop_
_entity.id
_entity.type
_entity.pdbx_description
1 polymer ?
#
loop_
_entity_poly.entity_id
_entity_poly.type
_entity_poly.pdbx_seq_one_letter_code
_entity_poly.pdbx_strand_id
1 'polypeptide(L)'
;MRREQIENIYKMNGLTDYKLKNTEDLLKCHGIDYEKVEGYKQLDDLNKKIYKKFIINFFNGLGLESRADLVPKGIYFVEDIQYLAKEKPEVEYFVVIGGTIMAFNRNGRKSLLYKWEDENYKHLEAKEEEVTTYLRFEYEHKSKKEWVHVIDGGKSWY
;
A
#
# COMPACT_ATOMS: atom_id res chain seq x y z
N MET A 1 -12.63 -18.19 -0.20
CA MET A 1 -13.94 -18.47 -0.86
C MET A 1 -13.72 -19.45 -2.02
N ARG A 2 -14.65 -20.35 -2.39
CA ARG A 2 -14.45 -21.20 -3.59
C ARG A 2 -14.62 -20.40 -4.88
N ARG A 3 -13.92 -20.78 -5.95
CA ARG A 3 -13.95 -20.10 -7.25
C ARG A 3 -15.37 -19.91 -7.82
N GLU A 4 -16.19 -20.95 -7.82
CA GLU A 4 -17.56 -20.87 -8.35
C GLU A 4 -18.43 -19.85 -7.58
N GLN A 5 -18.20 -19.70 -6.27
CA GLN A 5 -18.95 -18.75 -5.45
C GLN A 5 -18.62 -17.31 -5.83
N ILE A 6 -17.33 -16.97 -6.00
CA ILE A 6 -16.93 -15.62 -6.40
C ILE A 6 -17.37 -15.31 -7.84
N GLU A 7 -17.29 -16.27 -8.76
CA GLU A 7 -17.78 -16.09 -10.13
C GLU A 7 -19.29 -15.78 -10.15
N ASN A 8 -20.08 -16.48 -9.33
CA ASN A 8 -21.51 -16.24 -9.23
C ASN A 8 -21.83 -14.86 -8.64
N ILE A 9 -21.09 -14.42 -7.61
CA ILE A 9 -21.25 -13.08 -7.03
C ILE A 9 -21.00 -12.00 -8.09
N TYR A 10 -19.93 -12.12 -8.89
CA TYR A 10 -19.66 -11.18 -9.99
C TYR A 10 -20.79 -11.17 -11.03
N LYS A 11 -21.24 -12.34 -11.48
CA LYS A 11 -22.35 -12.46 -12.44
C LYS A 11 -23.66 -11.86 -11.93
N MET A 12 -24.00 -12.09 -10.66
CA MET A 12 -25.18 -11.52 -10.01
C MET A 12 -25.14 -9.99 -9.94
N ASN A 13 -23.94 -9.40 -9.91
CA ASN A 13 -23.72 -7.96 -9.96
C ASN A 13 -23.51 -7.42 -11.39
N GLY A 14 -23.79 -8.23 -12.43
CA GLY A 14 -23.68 -7.83 -13.83
C GLY A 14 -22.27 -7.80 -14.41
N LEU A 15 -21.27 -8.33 -13.68
CA LEU A 15 -19.85 -8.33 -14.07
C LEU A 15 -19.46 -9.64 -14.75
N THR A 16 -19.91 -9.85 -15.99
CA THR A 16 -19.66 -11.09 -16.75
C THR A 16 -18.22 -11.25 -17.22
N ASP A 17 -17.45 -10.16 -17.30
CA ASP A 17 -16.01 -10.17 -17.62
C ASP A 17 -15.13 -10.32 -16.38
N TYR A 18 -15.74 -10.50 -15.21
CA TYR A 18 -15.07 -10.63 -13.92
C TYR A 18 -14.15 -9.45 -13.56
N LYS A 19 -14.47 -8.23 -14.03
CA LYS A 19 -13.72 -7.01 -13.70
C LYS A 19 -14.57 -6.04 -12.90
N LEU A 20 -14.03 -5.57 -11.77
CA LEU A 20 -14.61 -4.46 -11.03
C LEU A 20 -14.53 -3.19 -11.90
N LYS A 21 -15.59 -2.38 -11.94
CA LYS A 21 -15.65 -1.13 -12.70
C LYS A 21 -15.50 0.08 -11.80
N ASN A 22 -15.93 -0.03 -10.55
CA ASN A 22 -15.93 1.05 -9.58
C ASN A 22 -15.85 0.50 -8.14
N THR A 23 -15.79 1.41 -7.17
CA THR A 23 -15.69 1.08 -5.73
C THR A 23 -16.96 0.46 -5.15
N GLU A 24 -18.13 0.64 -5.77
CA GLU A 24 -19.35 -0.03 -5.34
C GLU A 24 -19.28 -1.53 -5.64
N ASP A 25 -18.68 -1.91 -6.77
CA ASP A 25 -18.46 -3.32 -7.10
C ASP A 25 -17.56 -4.02 -6.09
N LEU A 26 -16.60 -3.30 -5.51
CA LEU A 26 -15.71 -3.83 -4.47
C LEU A 26 -16.50 -4.21 -3.21
N LEU A 27 -17.44 -3.35 -2.80
CA LEU A 27 -18.34 -3.64 -1.68
C LEU A 27 -19.27 -4.82 -2.01
N LYS A 28 -19.91 -4.80 -3.18
CA LYS A 28 -20.87 -5.83 -3.58
C LYS A 28 -20.24 -7.20 -3.79
N CYS A 29 -19.03 -7.26 -4.35
CA CYS A 29 -18.39 -8.52 -4.71
C CYS A 29 -17.52 -9.10 -3.60
N HIS A 30 -16.90 -8.24 -2.79
CA HIS A 30 -15.92 -8.66 -1.78
C HIS A 30 -16.30 -8.26 -0.35
N GLY A 31 -17.39 -7.51 -0.16
CA GLY A 31 -17.76 -6.99 1.16
C GLY A 31 -16.81 -5.90 1.67
N ILE A 32 -16.00 -5.32 0.80
CA ILE A 32 -14.94 -4.38 1.16
C ILE A 32 -15.43 -2.95 0.98
N ASP A 33 -15.59 -2.26 2.11
CA ASP A 33 -15.83 -0.83 2.16
C ASP A 33 -14.50 -0.07 2.16
N TYR A 34 -14.11 0.44 0.99
CA TYR A 34 -12.82 1.09 0.79
C TYR A 34 -12.62 2.34 1.67
N GLU A 35 -13.71 2.99 2.13
CA GLU A 35 -13.63 4.19 2.96
C GLU A 35 -13.35 3.87 4.44
N LYS A 36 -13.53 2.61 4.83
CA LYS A 36 -13.23 2.11 6.18
C LYS A 36 -11.79 1.60 6.32
N VAL A 37 -11.03 1.55 5.23
CA VAL A 37 -9.61 1.19 5.28
C VAL A 37 -8.85 2.22 6.12
N GLU A 38 -7.98 1.73 7.00
CA GLU A 38 -7.22 2.59 7.90
C GLU A 38 -6.40 3.61 7.11
N GLY A 39 -6.29 4.84 7.62
CA GLY A 39 -5.60 5.93 6.92
C GLY A 39 -6.42 6.66 5.84
N TYR A 40 -7.50 6.07 5.30
CA TYR A 40 -8.29 6.72 4.22
C TYR A 40 -8.85 8.09 4.61
N LYS A 41 -9.38 8.23 5.83
CA LYS A 41 -9.96 9.48 6.32
C LYS A 41 -8.91 10.59 6.49
N GLN A 42 -7.66 10.20 6.65
CA GLN A 42 -6.50 11.06 6.86
C GLN A 42 -5.95 11.58 5.53
N LEU A 43 -6.26 10.95 4.40
CA LEU A 43 -5.88 11.44 3.08
C LEU A 43 -6.58 12.76 2.72
N ASP A 44 -5.89 13.60 1.96
CA ASP A 44 -6.51 14.71 1.23
C ASP A 44 -7.33 14.22 0.02
N ASP A 45 -8.03 15.13 -0.65
CA ASP A 45 -8.95 14.79 -1.74
C ASP A 45 -8.23 14.24 -2.99
N LEU A 46 -7.01 14.70 -3.27
CA LEU A 46 -6.20 14.21 -4.39
C LEU A 46 -5.80 12.76 -4.16
N ASN A 47 -5.26 12.48 -2.98
CA ASN A 47 -4.82 11.16 -2.56
C ASN A 47 -6.00 10.17 -2.45
N LYS A 48 -7.18 10.62 -2.00
CA LYS A 48 -8.41 9.81 -2.06
C LYS A 48 -8.79 9.46 -3.50
N LYS A 49 -8.72 10.41 -4.43
CA LYS A 49 -9.02 10.17 -5.85
C LYS A 49 -8.06 9.14 -6.47
N ILE A 50 -6.77 9.24 -6.15
CA ILE A 50 -5.76 8.26 -6.56
C ILE A 50 -6.10 6.88 -6.00
N TYR A 51 -6.38 6.78 -4.70
CA TYR A 51 -6.71 5.53 -4.03
C TYR A 51 -7.94 4.84 -4.62
N LYS A 52 -9.03 5.59 -4.90
CA LYS A 52 -10.25 5.03 -5.52
C LYS A 52 -9.96 4.35 -6.86
N LYS A 53 -9.05 4.92 -7.66
CA LYS A 53 -8.63 4.33 -8.92
C LYS A 53 -7.70 3.14 -8.72
N PHE A 54 -6.73 3.30 -7.83
CA PHE A 54 -5.76 2.27 -7.48
C PHE A 54 -6.42 0.99 -7.00
N ILE A 55 -7.33 1.06 -6.03
CA ILE A 55 -7.89 -0.15 -5.40
C ILE A 55 -8.63 -1.03 -6.42
N ILE A 56 -9.27 -0.42 -7.41
CA ILE A 56 -9.94 -1.15 -8.50
C ILE A 56 -8.92 -1.79 -9.45
N ASN A 57 -7.88 -1.05 -9.84
CA ASN A 57 -6.81 -1.60 -10.69
C ASN A 57 -6.05 -2.72 -9.99
N PHE A 58 -5.75 -2.55 -8.71
CA PHE A 58 -5.05 -3.50 -7.87
C PHE A 58 -5.82 -4.82 -7.77
N PHE A 59 -7.11 -4.76 -7.41
CA PHE A 59 -7.96 -5.95 -7.42
C PHE A 59 -8.04 -6.57 -8.82
N ASN A 60 -8.26 -5.77 -9.87
CA ASN A 60 -8.36 -6.29 -11.23
C ASN A 60 -7.06 -6.90 -11.78
N GLY A 61 -5.90 -6.50 -11.25
CA GLY A 61 -4.59 -7.08 -11.57
C GLY A 61 -4.36 -8.47 -10.99
N LEU A 62 -5.19 -8.90 -10.04
CA LEU A 62 -5.11 -10.22 -9.42
C LEU A 62 -6.08 -11.22 -10.07
N GLY A 63 -5.76 -12.50 -9.96
CA GLY A 63 -6.70 -13.58 -10.28
C GLY A 63 -7.88 -13.61 -9.31
N LEU A 64 -9.05 -14.09 -9.76
CA LEU A 64 -10.28 -14.10 -8.95
C LEU A 64 -10.11 -14.76 -7.58
N GLU A 65 -9.43 -15.90 -7.53
CA GLU A 65 -9.18 -16.61 -6.26
C GLU A 65 -8.36 -15.75 -5.30
N SER A 66 -7.27 -15.13 -5.77
CA SER A 66 -6.44 -14.23 -4.96
C SER A 66 -7.21 -13.02 -4.43
N ARG A 67 -8.14 -12.46 -5.22
CA ARG A 67 -8.97 -11.33 -4.77
C ARG A 67 -9.85 -11.70 -3.58
N ALA A 68 -10.35 -12.93 -3.55
CA ALA A 68 -11.25 -13.39 -2.49
C ALA A 68 -10.58 -13.48 -1.12
N ASP A 69 -9.26 -13.62 -1.08
CA ASP A 69 -8.46 -13.73 0.14
C ASP A 69 -7.71 -12.42 0.46
N LEU A 70 -7.96 -11.35 -0.31
CA LEU A 70 -7.28 -10.07 -0.13
C LEU A 70 -8.08 -9.14 0.77
N VAL A 71 -7.43 -8.64 1.82
CA VAL A 71 -8.02 -7.73 2.80
C VAL A 71 -7.19 -6.45 2.86
N PRO A 72 -7.68 -5.31 2.36
CA PRO A 72 -7.06 -4.01 2.58
C PRO A 72 -6.92 -3.73 4.07
N LYS A 73 -5.74 -3.29 4.50
CA LYS A 73 -5.45 -2.96 5.91
C LYS A 73 -5.25 -1.47 6.10
N GLY A 74 -4.49 -0.82 5.22
CA GLY A 74 -4.18 0.60 5.36
C GLY A 74 -3.88 1.29 4.03
N ILE A 75 -4.16 2.59 3.98
CA ILE A 75 -3.76 3.48 2.90
C ILE A 75 -3.27 4.80 3.50
N TYR A 76 -2.00 5.11 3.31
CA TYR A 76 -1.35 6.25 3.95
C TYR A 76 -0.58 7.06 2.91
N PHE A 77 -0.69 8.38 2.93
CA PHE A 77 0.31 9.22 2.29
C PHE A 77 1.48 9.35 3.26
N VAL A 78 2.65 8.86 2.87
CA VAL A 78 3.80 8.71 3.77
C VAL A 78 5.01 9.49 3.28
N GLU A 79 5.86 9.86 4.24
CA GLU A 79 7.26 10.18 4.06
C GLU A 79 8.06 8.97 4.56
N ASP A 80 8.90 8.44 3.69
CA ASP A 80 9.80 7.32 3.95
C ASP A 80 11.22 7.88 4.00
N ILE A 81 11.80 7.83 5.19
CA ILE A 81 13.14 8.34 5.50
C ILE A 81 14.04 7.12 5.63
N GLN A 82 14.97 6.94 4.70
CA GLN A 82 16.01 5.93 4.77
C GLN A 82 17.27 6.51 5.38
N TYR A 83 17.82 5.82 6.38
CA TYR A 83 19.07 6.19 7.02
C TYR A 83 20.23 5.50 6.31
N LEU A 84 21.20 6.29 5.85
CA LEU A 84 22.30 5.84 5.03
C LEU A 84 23.62 5.98 5.80
N ALA A 85 24.48 4.97 5.69
CA ALA A 85 25.84 5.01 6.24
C ALA A 85 26.85 4.39 5.27
N LYS A 86 28.13 4.65 5.52
CA LYS A 86 29.23 3.95 4.86
C LYS A 86 29.75 2.84 5.76
N GLU A 87 29.85 1.62 5.24
CA GLU A 87 30.46 0.51 5.98
C GLU A 87 31.92 0.78 6.33
N LYS A 88 32.65 1.44 5.42
CA LYS A 88 34.03 1.87 5.62
C LYS A 88 34.23 3.27 5.05
N PRO A 89 35.09 4.12 5.66
CA PRO A 89 35.33 5.48 5.17
C PRO A 89 35.81 5.54 3.71
N GLU A 90 36.55 4.52 3.25
CA GLU A 90 37.13 4.49 1.90
C GLU A 90 36.12 4.13 0.80
N VAL A 91 34.95 3.60 1.15
CA VAL A 91 33.95 3.13 0.18
C VAL A 91 33.11 4.32 -0.31
N GLU A 92 32.82 4.34 -1.61
CA GLU A 92 32.07 5.43 -2.25
C GLU A 92 30.55 5.27 -2.15
N TYR A 93 30.04 4.05 -1.97
CA TYR A 93 28.60 3.80 -1.87
C TYR A 93 28.11 3.83 -0.41
N PHE A 94 26.83 4.17 -0.25
CA PHE A 94 26.11 4.09 1.01
C PHE A 94 25.28 2.80 1.07
N VAL A 95 25.08 2.29 2.28
CA VAL A 95 24.13 1.23 2.60
C VAL A 95 22.98 1.79 3.43
N VAL A 96 21.78 1.25 3.23
CA VAL A 96 20.63 1.58 4.07
C VAL A 96 20.73 0.80 5.37
N ILE A 97 20.80 1.51 6.49
CA ILE A 97 20.99 0.92 7.82
C ILE A 97 19.70 0.91 8.65
N GLY A 98 18.64 1.53 8.15
CA GLY A 98 17.34 1.60 8.80
C GLY A 98 16.44 2.61 8.11
N GLY A 99 15.26 2.83 8.68
CA GLY A 99 14.37 3.85 8.20
C GLY A 99 13.17 4.11 9.08
N THR A 100 12.52 5.23 8.79
CA THR A 100 11.30 5.68 9.47
C THR A 100 10.25 6.03 8.43
N ILE A 101 9.04 5.48 8.60
CA ILE A 101 7.88 5.79 7.78
C ILE A 101 6.93 6.65 8.61
N MET A 102 6.70 7.88 8.15
CA MET A 102 5.80 8.86 8.77
C MET A 102 4.57 9.04 7.90
N ALA A 103 3.37 8.81 8.44
CA ALA A 103 2.12 9.09 7.75
C ALA A 103 1.71 10.56 7.91
N PHE A 104 1.31 11.20 6.82
CA PHE A 104 0.67 12.51 6.83
C PHE A 104 -0.83 12.38 7.03
N ASN A 105 -1.40 13.28 7.81
CA ASN A 105 -2.82 13.54 7.77
C ASN A 105 -3.17 14.73 6.85
N ARG A 106 -4.46 14.95 6.64
CA ARG A 106 -5.02 16.02 5.77
C ARG A 106 -4.58 17.44 6.13
N ASN A 107 -4.07 17.65 7.34
CA ASN A 107 -3.56 18.94 7.80
C ASN A 107 -2.02 19.03 7.71
N GLY A 108 -1.37 18.05 7.07
CA GLY A 108 0.09 17.95 6.96
C GLY A 108 0.80 17.52 8.24
N ARG A 109 0.08 17.13 9.31
CA ARG A 109 0.74 16.62 10.53
C ARG A 109 1.21 15.19 10.31
N LYS A 110 2.44 14.93 10.73
CA LYS A 110 3.10 13.62 10.65
C LYS A 110 2.81 12.79 11.90
N SER A 111 2.62 11.48 11.73
CA SER A 111 2.59 10.48 12.79
C SER A 111 3.45 9.29 12.40
N LEU A 112 4.20 8.74 13.36
CA LEU A 112 5.01 7.55 13.13
C LEU A 112 4.11 6.36 12.75
N LEU A 113 4.36 5.77 11.59
CA LEU A 113 3.69 4.56 11.13
C LEU A 113 4.56 3.33 11.41
N TYR A 114 5.85 3.41 11.08
CA TYR A 114 6.77 2.29 11.23
C TYR A 114 8.21 2.80 11.38
N LYS A 115 9.04 2.09 12.15
CA LYS A 115 10.48 2.32 12.24
C LYS A 115 11.18 0.98 12.23
N TRP A 116 12.31 0.89 11.54
CA TRP A 116 13.12 -0.31 11.46
C TRP A 116 14.61 0.03 11.40
N GLU A 117 15.42 -0.97 11.75
CA GLU A 117 16.88 -0.94 11.71
C GLU A 117 17.36 -2.25 11.09
N ASP A 118 18.40 -2.19 10.26
CA ASP A 118 19.04 -3.39 9.73
C ASP A 118 19.97 -3.97 10.79
N GLU A 119 19.68 -5.20 11.23
CA GLU A 119 20.46 -5.92 12.25
C GLU A 119 21.94 -6.05 11.88
N ASN A 120 22.28 -6.16 10.59
CA ASN A 120 23.65 -6.29 10.13
C ASN A 120 24.44 -4.98 10.27
N TYR A 121 23.75 -3.85 10.25
CA TYR A 121 24.35 -2.51 10.24
C TYR A 121 24.10 -1.71 11.52
N LYS A 122 23.57 -2.32 12.59
CA LYS A 122 23.33 -1.66 13.90
C LYS A 122 24.55 -1.00 14.52
N HIS A 123 25.75 -1.41 14.11
CA HIS A 123 27.01 -0.86 14.59
C HIS A 123 27.42 0.44 13.86
N LEU A 124 26.71 0.82 12.79
CA LEU A 124 26.96 2.01 12.00
C LEU A 124 26.04 3.15 12.43
N GLU A 125 26.57 4.37 12.37
CA GLU A 125 25.79 5.59 12.58
C GLU A 125 25.37 6.19 11.22
N ALA A 126 24.11 6.64 11.14
CA ALA A 126 23.60 7.34 9.97
C ALA A 126 24.45 8.59 9.67
N LYS A 127 24.80 8.77 8.40
CA LYS A 127 25.51 9.94 7.88
C LYS A 127 24.66 10.76 6.94
N GLU A 128 23.76 10.11 6.20
CA GLU A 128 22.85 10.74 5.25
C GLU A 128 21.43 10.20 5.42
N GLU A 129 20.46 10.98 4.93
CA GLU A 129 19.06 10.59 4.87
C GLU A 129 18.56 10.74 3.44
N GLU A 130 17.87 9.71 2.94
CA GLU A 130 17.12 9.80 1.68
C GLU A 130 15.63 9.82 2.00
N VAL A 131 14.93 10.84 1.50
CA VAL A 131 13.52 11.09 1.82
C VAL A 131 12.68 10.98 0.56
N THR A 132 11.70 10.08 0.59
CA THR A 132 10.73 9.91 -0.50
C THR A 132 9.30 9.99 0.02
N THR A 133 8.38 10.56 -0.75
CA THR A 133 6.95 10.59 -0.40
C THR A 133 6.09 9.82 -1.40
N TYR A 134 5.13 9.04 -0.91
CA TYR A 134 4.26 8.22 -1.75
C TYR A 134 2.98 7.80 -1.04
N LEU A 135 2.03 7.22 -1.78
CA LEU A 135 0.89 6.50 -1.20
C LEU A 135 1.29 5.05 -0.91
N ARG A 136 1.28 4.66 0.35
CA ARG A 136 1.56 3.31 0.84
C ARG A 136 0.24 2.55 1.02
N PHE A 137 0.05 1.47 0.27
CA PHE A 137 -1.09 0.58 0.46
C PHE A 137 -0.64 -0.68 1.19
N GLU A 138 -1.27 -0.96 2.32
CA GLU A 138 -1.02 -2.16 3.13
C GLU A 138 -2.22 -3.10 3.01
N TYR A 139 -1.94 -4.38 2.83
CA TYR A 139 -2.96 -5.41 2.69
C TYR A 139 -2.51 -6.72 3.32
N GLU A 140 -3.47 -7.59 3.56
CA GLU A 140 -3.22 -8.98 3.89
C GLU A 140 -3.70 -9.85 2.75
N HIS A 141 -2.86 -10.79 2.32
CA HIS A 141 -3.18 -11.74 1.28
C HIS A 141 -2.63 -13.11 1.68
N LYS A 142 -3.50 -14.12 1.71
CA LYS A 142 -3.17 -15.48 2.19
C LYS A 142 -2.47 -15.47 3.56
N SER A 143 -3.00 -14.66 4.49
CA SER A 143 -2.50 -14.47 5.85
C SER A 143 -1.10 -13.84 5.96
N LYS A 144 -0.53 -13.33 4.86
CA LYS A 144 0.70 -12.54 4.87
C LYS A 144 0.35 -11.07 4.78
N LYS A 145 0.95 -10.27 5.66
CA LYS A 145 0.87 -8.80 5.56
C LYS A 145 1.91 -8.32 4.56
N GLU A 146 1.44 -7.58 3.58
CA GLU A 146 2.25 -7.05 2.49
C GLU A 146 1.89 -5.58 2.29
N TRP A 147 2.74 -4.86 1.57
CA TRP A 147 2.51 -3.47 1.22
C TRP A 147 3.12 -3.16 -0.13
N VAL A 148 2.63 -2.11 -0.79
CA VAL A 148 3.14 -1.64 -2.09
C VAL A 148 3.19 -0.12 -2.16
N HIS A 149 4.08 0.39 -3.00
CA HIS A 149 4.14 1.78 -3.42
C HIS A 149 3.07 2.04 -4.49
N VAL A 150 2.16 2.98 -4.27
CA VAL A 150 1.17 3.39 -5.29
C VAL A 150 1.74 4.54 -6.11
N ILE A 151 1.87 4.33 -7.42
CA ILE A 151 2.48 5.29 -8.37
C ILE A 151 1.58 5.55 -9.58
N ASP A 152 2.03 6.45 -10.47
CA ASP A 152 1.34 6.82 -11.72
C ASP A 152 -0.16 7.14 -11.51
N GLY A 153 -0.45 7.93 -10.45
CA GLY A 153 -1.82 8.32 -10.10
C GLY A 153 -2.75 7.13 -9.86
N GLY A 154 -2.22 6.01 -9.34
CA GLY A 154 -2.98 4.80 -9.01
C GLY A 154 -3.19 3.83 -10.17
N LYS A 155 -2.37 3.93 -11.22
CA LYS A 155 -2.39 2.96 -12.33
C LYS A 155 -1.39 1.82 -12.14
N SER A 156 -0.32 2.06 -11.39
CA SER A 156 0.80 1.13 -11.21
C SER A 156 1.23 1.09 -9.76
N TRP A 157 1.92 0.01 -9.38
CA TRP A 157 2.47 -0.21 -8.05
C TRP A 157 3.67 -1.14 -8.12
N TYR A 158 4.52 -1.12 -7.09
CA TYR A 158 5.63 -2.06 -6.90
C TYR A 158 5.83 -2.38 -5.42
#